data_AF-A0AAU8GAS1-F1
#
_entry.id   AF-A0AAU8GAS1-F1
#
_cell.length_a   1.000
_cell.length_b   1.000
_cell.length_c   1.000
_cell.angle_alpha   90.00
_cell.angle_beta   90.00
_cell.angle_gamma   90.00
#
_symmetry.space_group_name_H-M   'P 1'
#
loop_
_entity.id
_entity.type
_entity.pdbx_description
1 polymer ?
#
loop_
_entity_poly.entity_id
_entity_poly.type
_entity_poly.pdbx_seq_one_letter_code
_entity_poly.pdbx_strand_id
1 'polypeptide(L)'
;MPIKGVTGVIRLPRLGKIRMGLQRESSEGFSYPVPTDYFVCPDEVKKVFGTRPTELSVMLPTEDPNQWAGQYLRCYSAYRGLICRGDGETAVARVNTKTGQIATHEDLETELREIACAPKSCHHYETGRCKRVMNLQFLVPDCPGIGVYQLDTGSFHSIVNVNSSLDLIKRACGRLSMIPLSLRLIEKEVDVEGKKKSVRVLSLTSPSTLAEIQKLAQLPPSEVLLLPPPDSAAPDDLFPEEVLGKGFVKLEEGLTEKDLITLWDRAKSKVWQLDIREHQLKAWFEKNCHISVYLDDFNWPLPPAKFSAEALNRFLKAVDRDAAC
;
A
#
# COMPACT_ATOMS: atom_id res chain seq x y z
N MET A 1 12.28 -8.59 41.98
CA MET A 1 11.08 -8.93 41.17
C MET A 1 11.37 -8.62 39.72
N PRO A 2 10.99 -9.50 38.77
CA PRO A 2 11.12 -9.21 37.34
C PRO A 2 10.19 -8.06 36.92
N ILE A 3 10.54 -7.39 35.82
CA ILE A 3 9.79 -6.23 35.30
C ILE A 3 8.50 -6.74 34.63
N LYS A 4 7.36 -6.39 35.23
CA LYS A 4 6.04 -6.69 34.64
C LYS A 4 5.96 -6.13 33.21
N GLY A 5 5.50 -6.95 32.27
CA GLY A 5 5.36 -6.55 30.87
C GLY A 5 6.66 -6.56 30.05
N VAL A 6 7.80 -6.92 30.64
CA VAL A 6 9.09 -7.03 29.92
C VAL A 6 9.68 -8.43 30.05
N THR A 7 9.78 -8.96 31.27
CA THR A 7 10.49 -10.23 31.51
C THR A 7 9.78 -11.47 30.95
N GLY A 8 8.48 -11.39 30.62
CA GLY A 8 7.72 -12.46 29.96
C GLY A 8 7.55 -12.28 28.44
N VAL A 9 8.15 -11.24 27.85
CA VAL A 9 7.95 -10.92 26.43
C VAL A 9 8.97 -11.68 25.57
N ILE A 10 8.54 -12.80 24.99
CA ILE A 10 9.35 -13.57 24.04
C ILE A 10 9.07 -13.06 22.64
N ARG A 11 10.04 -12.40 21.99
CA ARG A 11 9.89 -11.91 20.61
C ARG A 11 10.57 -12.83 19.60
N LEU A 12 9.82 -13.32 18.62
CA LEU A 12 10.41 -14.02 17.48
C LEU A 12 11.17 -13.01 16.59
N PRO A 13 12.39 -13.31 16.11
CA PRO A 13 13.05 -12.47 15.13
C PRO A 13 12.39 -12.63 13.75
N ARG A 14 12.46 -11.58 12.91
CA ARG A 14 12.12 -11.70 11.49
C ARG A 14 13.34 -12.24 10.74
N LEU A 15 13.20 -13.38 10.08
CA LEU A 15 14.29 -14.02 9.33
C LEU A 15 14.39 -13.46 7.91
N GLY A 16 13.26 -13.15 7.28
CA GLY A 16 13.26 -12.61 5.92
C GLY A 16 11.89 -12.19 5.42
N LYS A 17 11.86 -11.72 4.16
CA LYS A 17 10.65 -11.32 3.44
C LYS A 17 10.48 -12.18 2.21
N ILE A 18 9.29 -12.72 2.02
CA ILE A 18 8.88 -13.49 0.84
C ILE A 18 8.00 -12.58 -0.02
N ARG A 19 8.31 -12.50 -1.32
CA ARG A 19 7.60 -11.63 -2.27
C ARG A 19 6.83 -12.47 -3.30
N MET A 20 5.81 -11.89 -3.91
CA MET A 20 5.00 -12.53 -4.97
C MET A 20 5.32 -11.97 -6.38
N GLY A 21 6.42 -11.23 -6.49
CA GLY A 21 6.82 -10.58 -7.72
C GLY A 21 8.29 -10.21 -7.72
N LEU A 22 8.80 -9.95 -8.92
CA LEU A 22 10.16 -9.49 -9.16
C LEU A 22 10.13 -8.01 -9.51
N GLN A 23 11.18 -7.30 -9.12
CA GLN A 23 11.43 -5.95 -9.59
C GLN A 23 12.08 -6.05 -10.97
N ARG A 24 11.52 -5.37 -11.98
CA ARG A 24 12.12 -5.22 -13.31
C ARG A 24 12.44 -3.77 -13.57
N GLU A 25 13.50 -3.52 -14.30
CA GLU A 25 13.85 -2.19 -14.78
C GLU A 25 13.23 -1.95 -16.16
N SER A 26 12.68 -0.77 -16.37
CA SER A 26 12.26 -0.29 -17.68
C SER A 26 13.48 0.18 -18.48
N SER A 27 13.30 0.34 -19.80
CA SER A 27 14.32 0.92 -20.69
C SER A 27 14.74 2.35 -20.29
N GLU A 28 13.95 3.02 -19.46
CA GLU A 28 14.21 4.38 -18.95
C GLU A 28 14.82 4.37 -17.53
N GLY A 29 15.17 3.20 -16.99
CA GLY A 29 15.82 3.03 -15.69
C GLY A 29 14.87 2.99 -14.48
N PHE A 30 13.55 2.93 -14.71
CA PHE A 30 12.55 2.86 -13.64
C PHE A 30 12.29 1.42 -13.20
N SER A 31 12.26 1.18 -11.89
CA SER A 31 12.04 -0.16 -11.35
C SER A 31 10.57 -0.38 -11.00
N TYR A 32 9.93 -1.38 -11.62
CA TYR A 32 8.52 -1.69 -11.43
C TYR A 32 8.30 -3.17 -11.05
N PRO A 33 7.32 -3.46 -10.18
CA PRO A 33 7.04 -4.82 -9.77
C PRO A 33 6.28 -5.58 -10.86
N VAL A 34 6.74 -6.80 -11.14
CA VAL A 34 6.11 -7.75 -12.05
C VAL A 34 5.69 -8.98 -11.26
N PRO A 35 4.39 -9.32 -11.24
CA PRO A 35 3.91 -10.49 -10.52
C PRO A 35 4.51 -11.77 -11.11
N THR A 36 4.85 -12.72 -10.23
CA THR A 36 5.32 -14.05 -10.59
C THR A 36 4.26 -15.11 -10.28
N ASP A 37 4.41 -16.29 -10.88
CA ASP A 37 3.61 -17.48 -10.59
C ASP A 37 4.17 -18.32 -9.44
N TYR A 38 5.33 -17.94 -8.90
CA TYR A 38 6.01 -18.56 -7.76
C TYR A 38 6.40 -17.51 -6.70
N PHE A 39 6.73 -17.96 -5.49
CA PHE A 39 7.23 -17.12 -4.42
C PHE A 39 8.72 -16.79 -4.61
N VAL A 40 9.05 -15.50 -4.52
CA VAL A 40 10.43 -15.03 -4.49
C VAL A 40 10.91 -15.07 -3.04
N CYS A 41 11.68 -16.11 -2.71
CA CYS A 41 12.08 -16.42 -1.35
C CYS A 41 13.56 -16.04 -1.06
N PRO A 42 13.93 -15.86 0.22
CA PRO A 42 15.31 -15.85 0.67
C PRO A 42 16.05 -17.17 0.37
N ASP A 43 17.38 -17.16 0.42
CA ASP A 43 18.21 -18.29 -0.02
C ASP A 43 18.05 -19.53 0.88
N GLU A 44 17.83 -19.35 2.17
CA GLU A 44 17.54 -20.43 3.11
C GLU A 44 16.24 -21.16 2.77
N VAL A 45 15.21 -20.43 2.34
CA VAL A 45 13.93 -21.02 1.91
C VAL A 45 14.09 -21.67 0.54
N LYS A 46 14.86 -21.07 -0.38
CA LYS A 46 15.15 -21.67 -1.70
C LYS A 46 15.88 -23.00 -1.60
N LYS A 47 16.75 -23.18 -0.60
CA LYS A 47 17.46 -24.45 -0.37
C LYS A 47 16.50 -25.60 -0.01
N VAL A 48 15.36 -25.29 0.60
CA VAL A 48 14.36 -26.27 1.05
C VAL A 48 13.29 -26.50 -0.02
N PHE A 49 12.72 -25.42 -0.57
CA PHE A 49 11.58 -25.50 -1.49
C PHE A 49 11.94 -25.32 -2.97
N GLY A 50 13.22 -25.11 -3.29
CA GLY A 50 13.70 -24.83 -4.65
C GLY A 50 13.66 -23.35 -5.03
N THR A 51 14.08 -23.02 -6.25
CA THR A 51 14.24 -21.62 -6.71
C THR A 51 12.94 -20.93 -7.11
N ARG A 52 11.90 -21.71 -7.45
CA ARG A 52 10.58 -21.22 -7.88
C ARG A 52 9.43 -21.98 -7.21
N PRO A 53 9.31 -21.92 -5.88
CA PRO A 53 8.26 -22.63 -5.16
C PRO A 53 6.91 -21.95 -5.39
N THR A 54 5.89 -22.73 -5.74
CA THR A 54 4.49 -22.25 -5.85
C THR A 54 3.67 -22.53 -4.59
N GLU A 55 4.25 -23.31 -3.68
CA GLU A 55 3.67 -23.77 -2.43
C GLU A 55 4.73 -23.73 -1.32
N LEU A 56 4.34 -23.27 -0.13
CA LEU A 56 5.17 -23.23 1.07
C LEU A 56 4.43 -23.91 2.22
N SER A 57 5.12 -24.80 2.93
CA SER A 57 4.67 -25.34 4.22
C SER A 57 4.89 -24.27 5.29
N VAL A 58 3.82 -23.83 5.96
CA VAL A 58 3.86 -22.72 6.92
C VAL A 58 3.09 -23.07 8.20
N MET A 59 3.44 -22.40 9.29
CA MET A 59 2.69 -22.46 10.56
C MET A 59 2.48 -21.06 11.12
N LEU A 60 1.40 -20.87 11.88
CA LEU A 60 1.17 -19.63 12.60
C LEU A 60 1.76 -19.72 14.01
N PRO A 61 2.45 -18.67 14.49
CA PRO A 61 3.12 -18.70 15.79
C PRO A 61 2.17 -18.45 16.97
N THR A 62 1.04 -17.76 16.77
CA THR A 62 0.08 -17.39 17.84
C THR A 62 -1.37 -17.50 17.39
N GLU A 63 -2.28 -17.44 18.36
CA GLU A 63 -3.73 -17.47 18.15
C GLU A 63 -4.34 -16.13 17.73
N ASP A 64 -3.61 -15.02 17.86
CA ASP A 64 -4.11 -13.67 17.62
C ASP A 64 -3.81 -13.21 16.17
N PRO A 65 -4.82 -13.14 15.29
CA PRO A 65 -4.63 -12.75 13.90
C PRO A 65 -4.10 -11.33 13.73
N ASN A 66 -4.31 -10.44 14.70
CA ASN A 66 -3.81 -9.07 14.60
C ASN A 66 -2.28 -8.99 14.70
N GLN A 67 -1.64 -10.01 15.28
CA GLN A 67 -0.17 -10.07 15.41
C GLN A 67 0.49 -10.53 14.11
N TRP A 68 -0.04 -11.57 13.47
CA TRP A 68 0.56 -12.18 12.28
C TRP A 68 -0.14 -11.84 10.97
N ALA A 69 -1.32 -11.26 10.94
CA ALA A 69 -2.01 -10.81 9.72
C ALA A 69 -2.59 -9.42 9.90
N GLY A 70 -1.77 -8.48 10.37
CA GLY A 70 -2.15 -7.08 10.51
C GLY A 70 -2.64 -6.51 9.18
N GLN A 71 -3.90 -6.07 9.14
CA GLN A 71 -4.60 -5.57 7.96
C GLN A 71 -4.93 -4.10 8.13
N TYR A 72 -4.28 -3.24 7.35
CA TYR A 72 -4.47 -1.79 7.44
C TYR A 72 -4.46 -1.14 6.07
N LEU A 73 -5.17 -0.02 5.97
CA LEU A 73 -4.91 0.99 4.95
C LEU A 73 -3.61 1.70 5.33
N ARG A 74 -2.64 1.70 4.43
CA ARG A 74 -1.34 2.34 4.64
C ARG A 74 -1.06 3.34 3.54
N CYS A 75 -0.61 4.52 3.93
CA CYS A 75 -0.12 5.54 3.02
C CYS A 75 1.32 5.90 3.38
N TYR A 76 2.18 5.90 2.35
CA TYR A 76 3.59 6.19 2.47
C TYR A 76 3.94 7.44 1.66
N SER A 77 4.96 8.15 2.12
CA SER A 77 5.64 9.22 1.39
C SER A 77 7.09 8.83 1.16
N ALA A 78 7.69 9.30 0.06
CA ALA A 78 9.10 9.07 -0.24
C ALA A 78 10.04 9.58 0.88
N TYR A 79 9.72 10.71 1.51
CA TYR A 79 10.62 11.36 2.47
C TYR A 79 10.41 10.92 3.93
N ARG A 80 9.17 10.61 4.34
CA ARG A 80 8.82 10.39 5.75
C ARG A 80 8.40 8.96 6.07
N GLY A 81 8.44 8.07 5.07
CA GLY A 81 7.93 6.71 5.19
C GLY A 81 6.42 6.71 5.44
N LEU A 82 5.97 5.92 6.41
CA LEU A 82 4.54 5.78 6.75
C LEU A 82 4.00 7.11 7.29
N ILE A 83 3.04 7.70 6.57
CA ILE A 83 2.38 8.95 6.95
C ILE A 83 0.95 8.75 7.46
N CYS A 84 0.31 7.64 7.13
CA CYS A 84 -1.02 7.31 7.62
C CYS A 84 -1.22 5.80 7.70
N ARG A 85 -1.81 5.32 8.80
CA ARG A 85 -2.28 3.95 9.00
C ARG A 85 -3.69 3.98 9.55
N GLY A 86 -4.63 3.38 8.83
CA GLY A 86 -6.03 3.32 9.26
C GLY A 86 -6.69 1.97 9.00
N ASP A 87 -7.89 1.82 9.51
CA ASP A 87 -8.74 0.63 9.37
C ASP A 87 -9.95 0.86 8.45
N GLY A 88 -10.17 2.11 8.01
CA GLY A 88 -11.33 2.52 7.20
C GLY A 88 -12.42 3.22 7.98
N GLU A 89 -12.24 3.42 9.30
CA GLU A 89 -13.06 4.24 10.19
C GLU A 89 -12.19 5.25 10.95
N THR A 90 -11.05 4.80 11.49
CA THR A 90 -10.06 5.60 12.20
C THR A 90 -8.68 5.46 11.57
N ALA A 91 -7.83 6.48 11.72
CA ALA A 91 -6.44 6.42 11.28
C ALA A 91 -5.53 7.19 12.23
N VAL A 92 -4.34 6.64 12.47
CA VAL A 92 -3.22 7.40 13.01
C VAL A 92 -2.46 7.99 11.84
N ALA A 93 -2.51 9.30 11.70
CA ALA A 93 -1.89 10.04 10.61
C ALA A 93 -0.91 11.08 11.13
N ARG A 94 0.17 11.29 10.38
CA ARG A 94 1.05 12.44 10.57
C ARG A 94 0.36 13.65 9.93
N VAL A 95 -0.02 14.62 10.74
CA VAL A 95 -0.74 15.81 10.32
C VAL A 95 0.11 17.06 10.53
N ASN A 96 -0.07 18.06 9.68
CA ASN A 96 0.47 19.40 9.90
C ASN A 96 -0.30 20.07 11.05
N THR A 97 0.42 20.61 12.03
CA THR A 97 -0.17 21.17 13.26
C THR A 97 -1.07 22.39 13.00
N LYS A 98 -0.82 23.16 11.93
CA LYS A 98 -1.56 24.37 11.54
C LYS A 98 -2.80 24.08 10.71
N THR A 99 -2.72 23.14 9.77
CA THR A 99 -3.83 22.83 8.85
C THR A 99 -4.70 21.66 9.34
N GLY A 100 -4.17 20.80 10.21
CA GLY A 100 -4.81 19.56 10.64
C GLY A 100 -4.91 18.50 9.55
N GLN A 101 -4.32 18.74 8.37
CA GLN A 101 -4.33 17.82 7.23
C GLN A 101 -3.12 16.90 7.24
N ILE A 102 -3.20 15.78 6.52
CA ILE A 102 -2.09 14.83 6.38
C ILE A 102 -0.86 15.56 5.82
N ALA A 103 0.25 15.45 6.54
CA ALA A 103 1.44 16.20 6.26
C ALA A 103 2.10 15.77 4.94
N THR A 104 2.48 16.77 4.16
CA THR A 104 3.30 16.68 2.96
C THR A 104 4.78 16.83 3.30
N HIS A 105 5.65 16.81 2.28
CA HIS A 105 7.08 17.01 2.46
C HIS A 105 7.44 18.41 2.97
N GLU A 106 6.64 19.42 2.60
CA GLU A 106 6.90 20.84 2.89
C GLU A 106 6.56 21.23 4.34
N ASP A 107 5.78 20.39 5.03
CA ASP A 107 5.26 20.69 6.36
C ASP A 107 6.31 20.46 7.44
N LEU A 108 6.94 21.51 7.95
CA LEU A 108 7.99 21.42 8.98
C LEU A 108 7.44 21.01 10.36
N GLU A 109 6.25 21.49 10.72
CA GLU A 109 5.60 21.21 12.01
C GLU A 109 4.55 20.11 11.83
N THR A 110 4.87 18.91 12.32
CA THR A 110 3.96 17.77 12.22
C THR A 110 3.86 17.00 13.53
N GLU A 111 2.69 16.40 13.74
CA GLU A 111 2.43 15.52 14.86
C GLU A 111 1.65 14.28 14.41
N LEU A 112 1.72 13.20 15.19
CA LEU A 112 0.86 12.05 14.99
C LEU A 112 -0.46 12.31 15.72
N ARG A 113 -1.56 12.23 14.98
CA ARG A 113 -2.91 12.45 15.49
C ARG A 113 -3.85 11.36 15.00
N GLU A 114 -4.79 10.98 15.84
CA GLU A 114 -5.92 10.15 15.44
C GLU A 114 -6.94 11.00 14.68
N ILE A 115 -7.29 10.57 13.47
CA ILE A 115 -8.23 11.24 12.56
C ILE A 115 -9.27 10.25 12.04
N ALA A 116 -10.40 10.76 11.55
CA ALA A 116 -11.38 9.94 10.85
C ALA A 116 -10.81 9.42 9.53
N CYS A 117 -10.97 8.11 9.27
CA CYS A 117 -10.58 7.47 8.03
C CYS A 117 -11.82 7.19 7.18
N ALA A 118 -11.94 7.85 6.03
CA ALA A 118 -13.04 7.63 5.10
C ALA A 118 -12.47 7.37 3.68
N PRO A 119 -12.23 6.11 3.30
CA PRO A 119 -11.56 5.79 2.03
C PRO A 119 -12.27 6.33 0.78
N LYS A 120 -13.61 6.47 0.84
CA LYS A 120 -14.44 6.98 -0.27
C LYS A 120 -14.30 8.47 -0.55
N SER A 121 -13.77 9.24 0.40
CA SER A 121 -13.56 10.69 0.27
C SER A 121 -12.10 11.07 0.51
N CYS A 122 -11.22 10.07 0.64
CA CYS A 122 -9.81 10.28 0.92
C CYS A 122 -9.03 10.38 -0.40
N HIS A 123 -8.50 11.56 -0.69
CA HIS A 123 -7.69 11.82 -1.89
C HIS A 123 -6.51 10.85 -2.03
N HIS A 124 -5.83 10.48 -0.93
CA HIS A 124 -4.72 9.52 -1.00
C HIS A 124 -5.18 8.12 -1.42
N TYR A 125 -6.40 7.72 -1.04
CA TYR A 125 -6.96 6.43 -1.43
C TYR A 125 -7.40 6.44 -2.89
N GLU A 126 -8.10 7.50 -3.32
CA GLU A 126 -8.54 7.69 -4.72
C GLU A 126 -7.36 7.75 -5.69
N THR A 127 -6.27 8.43 -5.32
CA THR A 127 -5.03 8.52 -6.14
C THR A 127 -4.17 7.25 -6.08
N GLY A 128 -4.55 6.25 -5.29
CA GLY A 128 -3.84 4.99 -5.14
C GLY A 128 -2.54 5.07 -4.32
N ARG A 129 -2.30 6.17 -3.59
CA ARG A 129 -1.17 6.31 -2.65
C ARG A 129 -1.44 5.68 -1.28
N CYS A 130 -2.70 5.53 -0.91
CA CYS A 130 -3.14 4.76 0.25
C CYS A 130 -3.64 3.41 -0.26
N LYS A 131 -3.04 2.31 0.20
CA LYS A 131 -3.38 0.96 -0.25
C LYS A 131 -3.75 0.07 0.93
N ARG A 132 -4.59 -0.92 0.66
CA ARG A 132 -4.81 -2.05 1.56
C ARG A 132 -3.51 -2.84 1.65
N VAL A 133 -3.09 -3.17 2.86
CA VAL A 133 -1.91 -4.00 3.10
C VAL A 133 -2.23 -4.98 4.23
N MET A 134 -2.10 -6.27 3.93
CA MET A 134 -2.01 -7.33 4.91
C MET A 134 -0.54 -7.73 5.05
N ASN A 135 -0.01 -7.67 6.26
CA ASN A 135 1.31 -8.19 6.58
C ASN A 135 1.15 -9.56 7.21
N LEU A 136 1.35 -10.61 6.41
CA LEU A 136 1.24 -11.99 6.85
C LEU A 136 2.60 -12.48 7.37
N GLN A 137 2.71 -12.81 8.65
CA GLN A 137 3.89 -13.36 9.29
C GLN A 137 3.66 -14.83 9.66
N PHE A 138 4.59 -15.70 9.30
CA PHE A 138 4.46 -17.14 9.54
C PHE A 138 5.82 -17.79 9.76
N LEU A 139 5.79 -18.95 10.39
CA LEU A 139 6.92 -19.84 10.53
C LEU A 139 7.01 -20.72 9.29
N VAL A 140 8.23 -21.05 8.87
CA VAL A 140 8.49 -22.07 7.85
C VAL A 140 9.25 -23.20 8.54
N PRO A 141 8.56 -24.24 9.03
CA PRO A 141 9.13 -25.23 9.95
C PRO A 141 10.29 -26.02 9.34
N ASP A 142 10.31 -26.16 8.02
CA ASP A 142 11.34 -26.90 7.29
C ASP A 142 12.63 -26.08 7.04
N CYS A 143 12.62 -24.78 7.36
CA CYS A 143 13.78 -23.90 7.20
C CYS A 143 14.60 -23.76 8.49
N PRO A 144 15.94 -23.64 8.41
CA PRO A 144 16.77 -23.43 9.58
C PRO A 144 16.52 -22.06 10.22
N GLY A 145 16.51 -22.03 11.56
CA GLY A 145 16.32 -20.82 12.36
C GLY A 145 14.96 -20.75 13.06
N ILE A 146 14.91 -20.04 14.19
CA ILE A 146 13.67 -19.82 14.95
C ILE A 146 13.25 -18.37 14.73
N GLY A 147 12.26 -18.14 13.88
CA GLY A 147 11.75 -16.82 13.57
C GLY A 147 10.67 -16.82 12.50
N VAL A 148 10.15 -15.64 12.20
CA VAL A 148 9.05 -15.45 11.24
C VAL A 148 9.55 -14.94 9.89
N TYR A 149 8.92 -15.41 8.82
CA TYR A 149 8.97 -14.78 7.50
C TYR A 149 7.76 -13.90 7.32
N GLN A 150 7.92 -12.80 6.59
CA GLN A 150 6.82 -11.88 6.27
C GLN A 150 6.50 -11.91 4.78
N LEU A 151 5.22 -11.93 4.44
CA LEU A 151 4.69 -11.72 3.09
C LEU A 151 3.64 -10.61 3.14
N ASP A 152 3.78 -9.62 2.28
CA ASP A 152 2.84 -8.50 2.19
C ASP A 152 1.93 -8.67 0.97
N THR A 153 0.64 -8.40 1.13
CA THR A 153 -0.30 -8.39 -0.01
C THR A 153 -1.29 -7.25 0.12
N GLY A 154 -1.60 -6.61 -1.01
CA GLY A 154 -2.68 -5.63 -1.11
C GLY A 154 -3.93 -6.14 -1.85
N SER A 155 -3.94 -7.41 -2.26
CA SER A 155 -5.04 -7.99 -3.03
C SER A 155 -6.23 -8.31 -2.12
N PHE A 156 -7.38 -7.69 -2.40
CA PHE A 156 -8.62 -7.96 -1.69
C PHE A 156 -8.98 -9.45 -1.67
N HIS A 157 -8.88 -10.12 -2.83
CA HIS A 157 -9.18 -11.55 -2.92
C HIS A 157 -8.21 -12.41 -2.12
N SER A 158 -6.93 -12.04 -2.05
CA SER A 158 -5.95 -12.78 -1.25
C SER A 158 -6.24 -12.64 0.23
N ILE A 159 -6.52 -11.41 0.69
CA ILE A 159 -6.86 -11.13 2.09
C ILE A 159 -8.12 -11.90 2.51
N VAL A 160 -9.19 -11.83 1.70
CA VAL A 160 -10.43 -12.55 1.98
C VAL A 160 -10.21 -14.06 2.00
N ASN A 161 -9.46 -14.61 1.04
CA ASN A 161 -9.22 -16.05 0.98
C ASN A 161 -8.45 -16.55 2.21
N VAL A 162 -7.37 -15.84 2.59
CA VAL A 162 -6.57 -16.17 3.78
C VAL A 162 -7.42 -16.08 5.05
N ASN A 163 -8.17 -14.99 5.24
CA ASN A 163 -9.04 -14.81 6.41
C ASN A 163 -10.11 -15.91 6.50
N SER A 164 -10.79 -16.23 5.39
CA SER A 164 -11.84 -17.25 5.36
C SER A 164 -11.30 -18.65 5.68
N SER A 165 -10.14 -19.00 5.10
CA SER A 165 -9.50 -20.28 5.40
C SER A 165 -9.11 -20.40 6.88
N LEU A 166 -8.58 -19.32 7.45
CA LEU A 166 -8.18 -19.31 8.86
C LEU A 166 -9.37 -19.35 9.80
N ASP A 167 -10.46 -18.65 9.50
CA ASP A 167 -11.70 -18.77 10.28
C ASP A 167 -12.24 -20.21 10.24
N LEU A 168 -12.21 -20.86 9.07
CA LEU A 168 -12.61 -22.25 8.93
C LEU A 168 -11.73 -23.21 9.76
N ILE A 169 -10.41 -23.07 9.67
CA ILE A 169 -9.46 -23.88 10.45
C ILE A 169 -9.66 -23.64 11.94
N LYS A 170 -9.82 -22.38 12.37
CA LYS A 170 -10.05 -22.04 13.78
C LYS A 170 -11.34 -22.67 14.30
N ARG A 171 -12.43 -22.66 13.52
CA ARG A 171 -13.70 -23.30 13.89
C ARG A 171 -13.59 -24.82 13.94
N ALA A 172 -12.78 -25.43 13.07
CA ALA A 172 -12.59 -26.88 13.05
C ALA A 172 -11.64 -27.39 14.15
N CYS A 173 -10.55 -26.65 14.42
CA CYS A 173 -9.48 -27.05 15.33
C CYS A 173 -9.59 -26.44 16.74
N GLY A 174 -10.40 -25.37 16.91
CA GLY A 174 -10.42 -24.55 18.11
C GLY A 174 -9.18 -23.64 18.30
N ARG A 175 -8.17 -23.76 17.43
CA ARG A 175 -6.88 -23.05 17.50
C ARG A 175 -6.26 -22.87 16.10
N LEU A 176 -5.27 -22.00 15.99
CA LEU A 176 -4.53 -21.68 14.75
C LEU A 176 -3.01 -21.88 14.88
N SER A 177 -2.47 -21.74 16.08
CA SER A 177 -1.03 -21.82 16.30
C SER A 177 -0.49 -23.23 16.09
N MET A 178 0.70 -23.29 15.49
CA MET A 178 1.46 -24.53 15.26
C MET A 178 0.69 -25.62 14.48
N ILE A 179 -0.33 -25.22 13.71
CA ILE A 179 -1.00 -26.11 12.76
C ILE A 179 -0.26 -26.04 11.44
N PRO A 180 0.14 -27.17 10.84
CA PRO A 180 0.71 -27.20 9.49
C PRO A 180 -0.29 -26.69 8.47
N LEU A 181 0.08 -25.67 7.71
CA LEU A 181 -0.71 -25.07 6.64
C LEU A 181 0.12 -25.03 5.35
N SER A 182 -0.58 -24.97 4.23
CA SER A 182 -0.01 -24.85 2.91
C SER A 182 -0.41 -23.50 2.33
N LEU A 183 0.59 -22.64 2.08
CA LEU A 183 0.43 -21.34 1.44
C LEU A 183 0.77 -21.48 -0.05
N ARG A 184 -0.20 -21.19 -0.93
CA ARG A 184 -0.11 -21.40 -2.38
C ARG A 184 -0.45 -20.15 -3.18
N LEU A 185 0.17 -19.99 -4.34
CA LEU A 185 -0.24 -19.03 -5.36
C LEU A 185 -1.13 -19.71 -6.40
N ILE A 186 -2.43 -19.45 -6.35
CA ILE A 186 -3.42 -20.02 -7.28
C ILE A 186 -3.86 -19.02 -8.33
N GLU A 187 -4.12 -19.48 -9.55
CA GLU A 187 -4.83 -18.66 -10.55
C GLU A 187 -6.29 -18.55 -10.19
N LYS A 188 -6.83 -17.34 -10.30
CA LYS A 188 -8.24 -17.07 -10.16
C LYS A 188 -8.68 -16.13 -11.26
N GLU A 189 -9.70 -16.53 -12.02
CA GLU A 189 -10.40 -15.61 -12.90
C GLU A 189 -11.20 -14.63 -12.07
N VAL A 190 -10.92 -13.35 -12.23
CA VAL A 190 -11.69 -12.27 -11.63
C VAL A 190 -12.27 -11.40 -12.73
N ASP A 191 -13.49 -10.92 -12.50
CA ASP A 191 -14.12 -9.94 -13.35
C ASP A 191 -13.67 -8.54 -12.89
N VAL A 192 -12.93 -7.85 -13.75
CA VAL A 192 -12.57 -6.44 -13.54
C VAL A 192 -13.25 -5.66 -14.65
N GLU A 193 -14.27 -4.88 -14.30
CA GLU A 193 -15.00 -4.00 -15.23
C GLU A 193 -15.57 -4.73 -16.46
N GLY A 194 -16.10 -5.94 -16.27
CA GLY A 194 -16.70 -6.77 -17.32
C GLY A 194 -15.68 -7.57 -18.15
N LYS A 195 -14.38 -7.48 -17.83
CA LYS A 195 -13.31 -8.24 -18.48
C LYS A 195 -12.77 -9.29 -17.52
N LYS A 196 -12.83 -10.55 -17.94
CA LYS A 196 -12.17 -11.66 -17.23
C LYS A 196 -10.66 -11.48 -17.30
N LYS A 197 -10.03 -11.34 -16.13
CA LYS A 197 -8.59 -11.30 -15.98
C LYS A 197 -8.17 -12.44 -15.06
N SER A 198 -7.21 -13.25 -15.47
CA SER A 198 -6.56 -14.20 -14.56
C SER A 198 -5.62 -13.44 -13.64
N VAL A 199 -5.84 -13.54 -12.34
CA VAL A 199 -4.97 -12.96 -11.31
C VAL A 199 -4.48 -14.06 -10.37
N ARG A 200 -3.25 -13.91 -9.87
CA ARG A 200 -2.69 -14.81 -8.86
C ARG A 200 -3.16 -14.37 -7.48
N VAL A 201 -3.73 -15.29 -6.73
CA VAL A 201 -4.31 -15.06 -5.41
C VAL A 201 -3.64 -15.98 -4.40
N LEU A 202 -3.36 -15.46 -3.21
CA LEU A 202 -2.87 -16.30 -2.11
C LEU A 202 -4.00 -17.21 -1.62
N SER A 203 -3.69 -18.48 -1.48
CA SER A 203 -4.56 -19.47 -0.85
C SER A 203 -3.84 -20.12 0.30
N LEU A 204 -4.52 -20.22 1.44
CA LEU A 204 -4.04 -20.93 2.60
C LEU A 204 -4.98 -22.11 2.84
N THR A 205 -4.43 -23.32 2.89
CA THR A 205 -5.22 -24.53 3.10
C THR A 205 -4.52 -25.43 4.11
N SER A 206 -5.26 -26.31 4.80
CA SER A 206 -4.63 -27.39 5.57
C SER A 206 -4.36 -28.58 4.64
N PRO A 207 -3.12 -29.10 4.55
CA PRO A 207 -2.87 -30.37 3.87
C PRO A 207 -3.37 -31.58 4.66
N SER A 208 -3.71 -31.40 5.95
CA SER A 208 -4.15 -32.46 6.84
C SER A 208 -5.60 -32.87 6.63
N THR A 209 -5.90 -34.13 6.91
CA THR A 209 -7.26 -34.65 6.93
C THR A 209 -8.05 -34.10 8.13
N LEU A 210 -9.38 -34.16 8.06
CA LEU A 210 -10.23 -33.75 9.19
C LEU A 210 -9.94 -34.58 10.47
N ALA A 211 -9.60 -35.86 10.32
CA ALA A 211 -9.26 -36.73 11.44
C ALA A 211 -7.93 -36.30 12.12
N GLU A 212 -6.94 -35.88 11.34
CA GLU A 212 -5.68 -35.33 11.86
C GLU A 212 -5.89 -33.98 12.54
N ILE A 213 -6.71 -33.12 11.94
CA ILE A 213 -7.14 -31.85 12.53
C ILE A 213 -7.80 -32.07 13.89
N GLN A 214 -8.70 -33.05 14.01
CA GLN A 214 -9.33 -33.39 15.30
C GLN A 214 -8.31 -33.86 16.34
N LYS A 215 -7.29 -34.63 15.95
CA LYS A 215 -6.19 -35.01 16.86
C LYS A 215 -5.39 -33.79 17.31
N LEU A 216 -5.08 -32.87 16.40
CA LEU A 216 -4.39 -31.62 16.71
C LEU A 216 -5.20 -30.72 17.63
N ALA A 217 -6.53 -30.72 17.53
CA ALA A 217 -7.44 -29.97 18.38
C ALA A 217 -7.44 -30.46 19.84
N GLN A 218 -7.09 -31.74 20.08
CA GLN A 218 -7.01 -32.31 21.43
C GLN A 218 -5.74 -31.93 22.19
N LEU A 219 -4.73 -31.39 21.48
CA LEU A 219 -3.51 -30.90 22.10
C LEU A 219 -3.74 -29.50 22.70
N PRO A 220 -3.16 -29.19 23.88
CA PRO A 220 -3.31 -27.88 24.49
C PRO A 220 -2.74 -26.79 23.57
N PRO A 221 -3.33 -25.57 23.55
CA PRO A 221 -2.78 -24.44 22.82
C PRO A 221 -1.36 -24.14 23.30
N SER A 222 -0.45 -23.85 22.36
CA SER A 222 0.92 -23.42 22.68
C SER A 222 0.91 -22.07 23.41
N GLU A 223 1.87 -21.86 24.31
CA GLU A 223 2.05 -20.55 24.98
C GLU A 223 2.30 -19.42 23.97
N VAL A 224 1.84 -18.21 24.30
CA VAL A 224 1.84 -17.04 23.41
C VAL A 224 3.28 -16.56 23.16
N LEU A 225 3.79 -16.75 21.94
CA LEU A 225 5.04 -16.15 21.46
C LEU A 225 4.77 -14.77 20.84
N LEU A 226 5.27 -13.69 21.41
CA LEU A 226 5.06 -12.36 20.82
C LEU A 226 5.81 -12.23 19.49
N LEU A 227 5.13 -11.66 18.51
CA LEU A 227 5.70 -11.44 17.19
C LEU A 227 6.44 -10.11 17.12
N PRO A 228 7.48 -10.02 16.27
CA PRO A 228 8.09 -8.74 16.00
C PRO A 228 7.04 -7.87 15.29
N PRO A 229 6.97 -6.56 15.60
CA PRO A 229 6.05 -5.68 14.89
C PRO A 229 6.28 -5.81 13.38
N PRO A 230 5.22 -5.90 12.54
CA PRO A 230 5.36 -5.95 11.09
C PRO A 230 6.28 -4.86 10.56
N ASP A 231 6.92 -5.13 9.42
CA ASP A 231 7.76 -4.11 8.80
C ASP A 231 6.95 -2.84 8.55
N SER A 232 7.47 -1.73 9.05
CA SER A 232 6.92 -0.40 8.80
C SER A 232 7.50 0.22 7.53
N ALA A 233 8.51 -0.38 6.91
CA ALA A 233 8.98 0.02 5.59
C ALA A 233 7.90 -0.21 4.54
N ALA A 234 7.87 0.64 3.52
CA ALA A 234 6.97 0.48 2.38
C ALA A 234 7.35 -0.80 1.63
N PRO A 235 6.42 -1.74 1.39
CA PRO A 235 6.71 -2.89 0.53
C PRO A 235 6.92 -2.42 -0.92
N ASP A 236 8.13 -2.54 -1.47
CA ASP A 236 8.49 -2.06 -2.81
C ASP A 236 7.52 -2.57 -3.91
N ASP A 237 7.01 -3.79 -3.75
CA ASP A 237 6.07 -4.43 -4.65
C ASP A 237 4.67 -3.81 -4.62
N LEU A 238 4.28 -3.25 -3.46
CA LEU A 238 3.02 -2.54 -3.30
C LEU A 238 3.18 -1.03 -3.50
N PHE A 239 4.36 -0.47 -3.25
CA PHE A 239 4.64 0.97 -3.30
C PHE A 239 5.97 1.22 -4.04
N PRO A 240 6.00 1.05 -5.36
CA PRO A 240 7.18 1.37 -6.15
C PRO A 240 7.42 2.89 -6.18
N GLU A 241 8.62 3.30 -6.60
CA GLU A 241 9.08 4.70 -6.55
C GLU A 241 8.14 5.65 -7.29
N GLU A 242 7.45 5.22 -8.35
CA GLU A 242 6.51 6.06 -9.07
C GLU A 242 5.23 6.30 -8.25
N VAL A 243 4.79 5.33 -7.45
CA VAL A 243 3.63 5.50 -6.56
C VAL A 243 3.99 6.40 -5.38
N LEU A 244 5.18 6.23 -4.81
CA LEU A 244 5.72 7.11 -3.77
C LEU A 244 5.99 8.51 -4.33
N GLY A 245 6.37 8.58 -5.60
CA GLY A 245 6.75 9.77 -6.33
C GLY A 245 5.62 10.41 -7.12
N LYS A 246 4.39 9.89 -7.07
CA LYS A 246 3.19 10.52 -7.68
C LYS A 246 2.83 11.89 -7.07
N GLY A 247 3.62 12.39 -6.12
CA GLY A 247 3.63 13.77 -5.61
C GLY A 247 4.70 14.67 -6.24
N PHE A 248 5.62 14.12 -7.02
CA PHE A 248 6.52 14.89 -7.86
C PHE A 248 5.88 15.06 -9.23
N VAL A 249 5.43 16.28 -9.50
CA VAL A 249 5.49 16.76 -10.88
C VAL A 249 6.97 16.73 -11.25
N LYS A 250 7.36 16.03 -12.32
CA LYS A 250 8.69 16.23 -12.94
C LYS A 250 8.75 17.70 -13.35
N LEU A 251 9.30 18.54 -12.48
CA LEU A 251 9.70 19.88 -12.83
C LEU A 251 10.99 19.72 -13.63
N GLU A 252 10.99 20.26 -14.85
CA GLU A 252 12.22 20.40 -15.62
C GLU A 252 13.25 21.17 -14.78
N GLU A 253 14.52 20.84 -15.00
CA GLU A 253 15.66 21.40 -14.26
C GLU A 253 15.53 22.92 -14.09
N GLY A 254 15.33 23.36 -12.85
CA GLY A 254 15.34 24.79 -12.48
C GLY A 254 14.02 25.41 -12.00
N LEU A 255 12.89 24.70 -12.00
CA LEU A 255 11.63 25.18 -11.41
C LEU A 255 11.31 24.43 -10.10
N THR A 256 10.97 25.16 -9.04
CA THR A 256 10.60 24.58 -7.74
C THR A 256 9.10 24.32 -7.62
N GLU A 257 8.68 23.38 -6.77
CA GLU A 257 7.25 23.05 -6.52
C GLU A 257 6.45 24.28 -6.06
N LYS A 258 7.12 25.21 -5.36
CA LYS A 258 6.61 26.55 -5.01
C LYS A 258 6.24 27.39 -6.24
N ASP A 259 7.00 27.31 -7.32
CA ASP A 259 6.73 28.07 -8.54
C ASP A 259 5.47 27.55 -9.23
N LEU A 260 5.25 26.24 -9.23
CA LEU A 260 4.04 25.63 -9.79
C LEU A 260 2.79 26.01 -8.99
N ILE A 261 2.84 25.97 -7.66
CA ILE A 261 1.73 26.38 -6.79
C ILE A 261 1.44 27.88 -6.98
N THR A 262 2.47 28.71 -7.08
CA THR A 262 2.32 30.16 -7.32
C THR A 262 1.68 30.43 -8.69
N LEU A 263 2.07 29.68 -9.73
CA LEU A 263 1.47 29.76 -11.06
C LEU A 263 0.01 29.27 -11.06
N TRP A 264 -0.30 28.22 -10.29
CA TRP A 264 -1.65 27.69 -10.14
C TRP A 264 -2.59 28.68 -9.45
N ASP A 265 -2.15 29.28 -8.34
CA ASP A 265 -2.94 30.29 -7.63
C ASP A 265 -3.21 31.52 -8.49
N ARG A 266 -2.23 31.94 -9.27
CA ARG A 266 -2.40 33.02 -10.25
C ARG A 266 -3.38 32.64 -11.36
N ALA A 267 -3.30 31.42 -11.89
CA ALA A 267 -4.19 30.95 -12.95
C ALA A 267 -5.64 30.88 -12.47
N LYS A 268 -5.88 30.29 -11.29
CA LYS A 268 -7.18 30.29 -10.61
C LYS A 268 -7.75 31.71 -10.44
N SER A 269 -6.94 32.61 -9.88
CA SER A 269 -7.35 34.01 -9.68
C SER A 269 -7.79 34.68 -10.98
N LYS A 270 -7.06 34.44 -12.08
CA LYS A 270 -7.38 35.03 -13.39
C LYS A 270 -8.63 34.43 -14.03
N VAL A 271 -8.84 33.11 -13.89
CA VAL A 271 -10.04 32.43 -14.38
C VAL A 271 -11.29 33.02 -13.74
N TRP A 272 -11.27 33.25 -12.43
CA TRP A 272 -12.41 33.84 -11.72
C TRP A 272 -12.54 35.37 -11.90
N GLN A 273 -11.43 36.10 -12.02
CA GLN A 273 -11.45 37.55 -12.26
C GLN A 273 -12.01 37.92 -13.64
N LEU A 274 -11.75 37.11 -14.66
CA LEU A 274 -12.13 37.37 -16.04
C LEU A 274 -13.38 36.59 -16.49
N ASP A 275 -14.05 35.91 -15.56
CA ASP A 275 -15.24 35.08 -15.81
C ASP A 275 -15.07 34.14 -17.01
N ILE A 276 -13.91 33.48 -17.09
CA ILE A 276 -13.56 32.62 -18.23
C ILE A 276 -14.49 31.40 -18.22
N ARG A 277 -15.22 31.21 -19.31
CA ARG A 277 -16.19 30.10 -19.43
C ARG A 277 -15.48 28.79 -19.75
N GLU A 278 -16.08 27.69 -19.31
CA GLU A 278 -15.53 26.33 -19.47
C GLU A 278 -15.14 25.98 -20.91
N HIS A 279 -15.96 26.38 -21.90
CA HIS A 279 -15.66 26.13 -23.31
C HIS A 279 -14.37 26.83 -23.80
N GLN A 280 -14.04 28.00 -23.23
CA GLN A 280 -12.83 28.76 -23.57
C GLN A 280 -11.60 28.11 -22.95
N LEU A 281 -11.70 27.64 -21.70
CA LEU A 281 -10.65 26.87 -21.03
C LEU A 281 -10.35 25.59 -21.80
N LYS A 282 -11.40 24.81 -22.11
CA LYS A 282 -11.26 23.55 -22.82
C LYS A 282 -10.62 23.75 -24.20
N ALA A 283 -11.13 24.70 -25.00
CA ALA A 283 -10.59 24.99 -26.33
C ALA A 283 -9.12 25.44 -26.27
N TRP A 284 -8.74 26.23 -25.26
CA TRP A 284 -7.37 26.72 -25.14
C TRP A 284 -6.39 25.62 -24.71
N PHE A 285 -6.72 24.85 -23.66
CA PHE A 285 -5.85 23.79 -23.14
C PHE A 285 -5.77 22.57 -24.07
N GLU A 286 -6.84 22.26 -24.81
CA GLU A 286 -6.83 21.20 -25.81
C GLU A 286 -5.96 21.57 -27.02
N LYS A 287 -6.02 22.84 -27.45
CA LYS A 287 -5.24 23.36 -28.58
C LYS A 287 -3.75 23.54 -28.28
N ASN A 288 -3.41 24.03 -27.08
CA ASN A 288 -2.03 24.44 -26.77
C ASN A 288 -1.26 23.44 -25.89
N CYS A 289 -1.97 22.54 -25.20
CA CYS A 289 -1.35 21.62 -24.25
C CYS A 289 -1.88 20.18 -24.36
N HIS A 290 -2.84 19.92 -25.26
CA HIS A 290 -3.47 18.60 -25.46
C HIS A 290 -4.06 17.98 -24.17
N ILE A 291 -4.58 18.82 -23.26
CA ILE A 291 -5.17 18.39 -21.99
C ILE A 291 -6.64 18.78 -21.93
N SER A 292 -7.49 17.88 -21.44
CA SER A 292 -8.90 18.15 -21.15
C SER A 292 -9.07 18.81 -19.78
N VAL A 293 -9.60 20.04 -19.78
CA VAL A 293 -9.77 20.88 -18.60
C VAL A 293 -11.24 21.28 -18.46
N TYR A 294 -11.74 21.25 -17.24
CA TYR A 294 -13.07 21.64 -16.80
C TYR A 294 -12.96 22.78 -15.79
N LEU A 295 -14.03 23.58 -15.65
CA LEU A 295 -14.05 24.67 -14.68
C LEU A 295 -13.88 24.15 -13.24
N ASP A 296 -14.42 22.96 -12.96
CA ASP A 296 -14.29 22.28 -11.67
C ASP A 296 -12.85 21.96 -11.27
N ASP A 297 -11.92 21.85 -12.24
CA ASP A 297 -10.50 21.62 -11.95
C ASP A 297 -9.87 22.81 -11.21
N PHE A 298 -10.40 24.02 -11.39
CA PHE A 298 -9.88 25.24 -10.74
C PHE A 298 -10.44 25.45 -9.33
N ASN A 299 -11.45 24.69 -8.92
CA ASN A 299 -11.99 24.71 -7.55
C ASN A 299 -11.03 24.05 -6.53
N TRP A 300 -9.95 23.42 -7.00
CA TRP A 300 -9.01 22.69 -6.17
C TRP A 300 -7.92 23.62 -5.58
N PRO A 301 -7.54 23.44 -4.31
CA PRO A 301 -6.51 24.26 -3.69
C PRO A 301 -5.14 24.07 -4.36
N LEU A 302 -4.86 22.86 -4.88
CA LEU A 302 -3.60 22.49 -5.53
C LEU A 302 -3.82 22.11 -7.00
N PRO A 303 -2.79 22.26 -7.87
CA PRO A 303 -2.90 21.92 -9.28
C PRO A 303 -3.10 20.41 -9.46
N PRO A 304 -4.16 19.97 -10.18
CA PRO A 304 -4.32 18.58 -10.57
C PRO A 304 -3.12 18.07 -11.39
N ALA A 305 -2.81 16.78 -11.30
CA ALA A 305 -1.63 16.16 -11.92
C ALA A 305 -1.53 16.31 -13.45
N LYS A 306 -2.61 16.73 -14.11
CA LYS A 306 -2.65 17.03 -15.54
C LYS A 306 -2.05 18.39 -15.92
N PHE A 307 -1.79 19.29 -14.96
CA PHE A 307 -1.24 20.61 -15.23
C PHE A 307 0.29 20.65 -15.01
N SER A 308 1.02 21.14 -15.99
CA SER A 308 2.46 21.42 -15.89
C SER A 308 2.73 22.92 -15.66
N ALA A 309 3.90 23.25 -15.11
CA ALA A 309 4.31 24.65 -14.90
C ALA A 309 4.36 25.43 -16.22
N GLU A 310 4.83 24.79 -17.29
CA GLU A 310 4.84 25.38 -18.63
C GLU A 310 3.44 25.68 -19.15
N ALA A 311 2.50 24.74 -19.00
CA ALA A 311 1.13 24.91 -19.47
C ALA A 311 0.45 26.09 -18.75
N LEU A 312 0.63 26.19 -17.42
CA LEU A 312 0.09 27.28 -16.62
C LEU A 312 0.74 28.63 -16.95
N ASN A 313 2.05 28.66 -17.19
CA ASN A 313 2.75 29.90 -17.57
C ASN A 313 2.35 30.38 -18.98
N ARG A 314 2.18 29.46 -19.94
CA ARG A 314 1.65 29.78 -21.28
C ARG A 314 0.22 30.30 -21.20
N PHE A 315 -0.61 29.70 -20.34
CA PHE A 315 -1.99 30.14 -20.11
C PHE A 315 -2.03 31.54 -19.53
N LEU A 316 -1.29 31.79 -18.44
CA LEU A 316 -1.20 33.11 -17.82
C LEU A 316 -0.72 34.19 -18.80
N LYS A 317 0.29 33.90 -19.62
CA LYS A 317 0.77 34.84 -20.66
C LYS A 317 -0.28 35.12 -21.75
N ALA A 318 -1.11 34.13 -22.11
CA ALA A 318 -2.18 34.33 -23.08
C ALA A 318 -3.29 35.21 -22.49
N VAL A 319 -3.70 34.92 -21.27
CA VAL A 319 -4.73 35.68 -20.56
C VAL A 319 -4.28 37.12 -20.26
N ASP A 320 -3.01 37.32 -19.89
CA ASP A 320 -2.46 38.66 -19.65
C ASP A 320 -2.29 39.48 -20.95
N ARG A 321 -2.16 38.83 -22.12
CA ARG A 321 -2.15 39.51 -23.43
C ARG A 321 -3.55 39.96 -23.85
N ASP A 322 -4.56 39.13 -23.62
CA ASP A 322 -5.95 39.46 -23.95
C ASP A 322 -6.55 40.51 -23.01
N ALA A 323 -6.01 40.64 -21.78
CA ALA A 323 -6.40 41.68 -20.82
C ALA A 323 -5.72 43.05 -21.05
N ALA A 324 -4.74 43.14 -21.96
CA ALA A 324 -4.01 44.36 -22.29
C ALA A 324 -4.48 45.03 -23.59
N CYS A 325 -5.51 44.47 -24.24
CA CYS A 325 -6.22 45.02 -25.40
C CYS A 325 -7.59 45.54 -24.99
#